data_AF-A0A1R1YMM7-F1
#
_entry.id   AF-A0A1R1YMM7-F1
#
_cell.length_a   1.000
_cell.length_b   1.000
_cell.length_c   1.000
_cell.angle_alpha   90.00
_cell.angle_beta   90.00
_cell.angle_gamma   90.00
#
_symmetry.space_group_name_H-M   'P 1'
#
loop_
_entity.id
_entity.type
_entity.pdbx_description
1 polymer ?
#
loop_
_entity_poly.entity_id
_entity_poly.type
_entity_poly.pdbx_seq_one_letter_code
_entity_poly.pdbx_strand_id
1 'polypeptide(L)' 'MFENYNFTTFYSEWLTNQHRDTLAYIAGDSALTSYVALVEGESLSRVRFNSIEKMMCPCGPPPEELTKS' A
#
# COMPACT_ATOMS: atom_id res chain seq x y z
N MET A 1 3.28 -12.03 24.14
CA MET A 1 2.91 -11.04 23.10
C MET A 1 3.33 -11.49 21.68
N PHE A 2 3.57 -12.78 21.43
CA PHE A 2 3.83 -13.32 20.07
C PHE A 2 3.25 -14.74 19.92
N GLU A 3 2.22 -15.10 20.68
CA GLU A 3 1.67 -16.47 20.71
C GLU A 3 0.55 -16.72 19.70
N ASN A 4 0.05 -15.69 19.00
CA ASN A 4 -1.13 -15.80 18.13
C ASN A 4 -0.90 -15.32 16.69
N TYR A 5 0.34 -15.14 16.24
CA TYR A 5 0.63 -14.68 14.88
C TYR A 5 0.95 -15.86 13.97
N ASN A 6 -0.02 -16.24 13.13
CA ASN A 6 0.24 -17.17 12.04
C ASN A 6 1.19 -16.50 11.03
N PHE A 7 2.15 -17.26 10.49
CA PHE A 7 3.17 -16.77 9.54
C PHE A 7 2.56 -15.96 8.37
N THR A 8 1.41 -16.40 7.86
CA THR A 8 0.64 -15.75 6.79
C THR A 8 0.20 -14.33 7.17
N THR A 9 -0.29 -14.14 8.40
CA THR A 9 -0.70 -12.83 8.88
C THR A 9 0.50 -11.89 8.92
N PHE A 10 1.67 -12.38 9.39
CA PHE A 10 2.87 -11.53 9.57
C PHE A 10 3.38 -11.03 8.23
N TYR A 11 3.42 -11.96 7.28
CA TYR A 11 3.78 -11.66 5.92
C TYR A 11 2.84 -10.62 5.27
N SER A 12 1.53 -10.76 5.46
CA SER A 12 0.56 -9.80 4.92
C SER A 12 0.68 -8.41 5.55
N GLU A 13 0.87 -8.31 6.87
CA GLU A 13 1.05 -7.04 7.57
C GLU A 13 2.33 -6.34 7.11
N TRP A 14 3.44 -7.09 7.06
CA TRP A 14 4.73 -6.57 6.61
C TRP A 14 4.66 -6.04 5.18
N LEU A 15 4.10 -6.81 4.24
CA LEU A 15 3.90 -6.36 2.86
C LEU A 15 3.04 -5.11 2.77
N THR A 16 1.95 -5.05 3.54
CA THR A 16 1.05 -3.90 3.54
C THR A 16 1.78 -2.64 4.05
N ASN A 17 2.63 -2.78 5.07
CA ASN A 17 3.47 -1.68 5.56
C ASN A 17 4.45 -1.20 4.48
N GLN A 18 5.14 -2.12 3.79
CA GLN A 18 6.06 -1.75 2.70
C GLN A 18 5.36 -0.98 1.57
N HIS A 19 4.15 -1.40 1.18
CA HIS A 19 3.39 -0.70 0.15
C HIS A 19 2.93 0.69 0.63
N ARG A 20 2.48 0.81 1.88
CA ARG A 20 2.11 2.11 2.47
C ARG A 20 3.29 3.08 2.52
N ASP A 21 4.47 2.61 2.93
CA ASP A 21 5.68 3.44 2.98
C ASP A 21 6.04 3.94 1.57
N THR A 22 5.96 3.07 0.57
CA THR A 22 6.22 3.43 -0.83
C THR A 22 5.21 4.45 -1.36
N LEU A 23 3.91 4.23 -1.13
CA LEU A 23 2.84 5.14 -1.55
C LEU A 23 2.94 6.50 -0.85
N ALA A 24 3.32 6.52 0.44
CA ALA A 24 3.56 7.75 1.18
C ALA A 24 4.72 8.56 0.59
N TYR A 25 5.81 7.88 0.21
CA TYR A 25 6.95 8.52 -0.45
C TYR A 25 6.57 9.09 -1.82
N ILE A 26 5.80 8.35 -2.63
CA ILE A 26 5.30 8.83 -3.94
C ILE A 26 4.41 10.06 -3.78
N ALA A 27 3.54 10.10 -2.77
CA ALA A 27 2.63 11.22 -2.54
C ALA A 27 3.34 12.46 -1.94
N GLY A 28 4.37 12.24 -1.13
CA GLY A 28 5.11 13.30 -0.42
C GLY A 28 6.23 13.93 -1.24
N ASP A 29 6.99 13.14 -2.01
CA ASP A 29 8.13 13.64 -2.78
C ASP A 29 7.70 14.22 -4.14
N SER A 30 8.04 15.48 -4.38
CA SER A 30 7.64 16.18 -5.60
C SER A 30 8.29 15.64 -6.87
N ALA A 31 9.53 15.14 -6.80
CA ALA A 31 10.23 14.61 -7.96
C ALA A 31 9.63 13.27 -8.39
N LEU A 32 9.38 12.38 -7.42
CA LEU A 32 8.77 11.08 -7.66
C LEU A 32 7.30 11.20 -8.08
N THR A 33 6.51 12.07 -7.46
CA THR A 33 5.14 12.36 -7.93
C THR A 33 5.18 12.80 -9.40
N SER A 34 6.10 13.69 -9.77
CA SER A 34 6.20 14.22 -11.13
C SER A 34 6.64 13.17 -12.14
N TYR A 35 7.55 12.28 -11.74
CA TYR A 35 7.96 11.14 -12.56
C TYR A 35 6.78 10.20 -12.84
N VAL A 36 6.02 9.83 -11.80
CA VAL A 36 4.84 8.96 -11.96
C VAL A 36 3.76 9.64 -12.81
N ALA A 37 3.50 10.93 -12.58
CA ALA A 37 2.52 11.70 -13.35
C ALA A 37 2.88 11.78 -14.83
N LEU A 38 4.17 11.91 -15.16
CA LEU A 38 4.64 11.93 -16.55
C LEU A 38 4.42 10.58 -17.24
N VAL A 39 4.65 9.46 -16.53
CA VAL A 39 4.45 8.11 -17.06
C VAL A 39 2.96 7.78 -17.22
N GLU A 40 2.13 8.16 -16.24
CA GLU A 40 0.68 7.92 -16.28
C GLU A 40 -0.07 8.90 -17.21
N GLY A 41 0.54 10.03 -17.57
CA GLY A 41 -0.12 11.09 -18.35
C GLY A 41 -1.21 11.84 -17.55
N GLU A 42 -1.12 11.79 -16.22
CA GLU A 42 -2.12 12.32 -15.30
C GLU A 42 -1.62 13.59 -14.60
N SER A 43 -2.55 14.35 -14.01
CA SER A 43 -2.15 15.51 -13.20
C SER A 43 -1.45 15.09 -11.90
N LEU A 44 -0.52 15.91 -11.39
CA LEU A 44 0.17 15.67 -10.11
C LEU A 44 -0.82 15.44 -8.95
N SER A 45 -1.90 16.23 -8.92
CA SER A 45 -2.96 16.10 -7.92
C SER A 45 -3.69 14.77 -8.02
N ARG A 46 -3.93 14.26 -9.25
CA ARG A 46 -4.56 12.96 -9.47
C ARG A 46 -3.65 11.82 -9.00
N VAL A 47 -2.36 11.86 -9.28
CA VAL A 47 -1.40 10.86 -8.81
C VAL A 47 -1.33 10.83 -7.28
N ARG A 48 -1.29 11.99 -6.63
CA ARG A 48 -1.33 12.08 -5.16
C ARG A 48 -2.62 11.51 -4.59
N PHE A 49 -3.76 11.87 -5.17
CA PHE A 49 -5.07 11.35 -4.77
C PHE A 49 -5.11 9.82 -4.89
N ASN A 50 -4.75 9.28 -6.05
CA ASN A 50 -4.71 7.85 -6.31
C ASN A 50 -3.75 7.13 -5.35
N SER A 51 -2.60 7.75 -5.03
CA SER A 51 -1.62 7.18 -4.10
C SER A 51 -2.20 7.03 -2.70
N ILE A 52 -2.92 8.06 -2.20
CA ILE A 52 -3.57 8.05 -0.89
C ILE A 52 -4.75 7.06 -0.87
N GLU A 53 -5.57 7.02 -1.92
CA GLU A 53 -6.69 6.08 -2.03
C GLU A 53 -6.21 4.62 -1.96
N LYS A 54 -5.11 4.29 -2.64
CA LYS A 54 -4.47 2.97 -2.61
C LYS A 54 -3.91 2.57 -1.24
N MET A 55 -3.70 3.49 -0.30
CA MET A 55 -3.17 3.18 1.04
C MET A 55 -4.16 2.41 1.93
N MET A 56 -5.47 2.46 1.64
CA MET A 56 -6.50 1.80 2.45
C MET A 56 -6.35 0.27 2.44
N CYS A 57 -6.01 -0.30 1.27
CA CYS A 57 -5.90 -1.75 1.10
C CYS A 57 -4.97 -2.09 -0.08
N PRO A 58 -3.65 -1.78 0.02
CA PRO A 58 -2.74 -1.88 -1.12
C PRO A 58 -2.50 -3.32 -1.59
N CYS A 59 -2.63 -4.29 -0.69
CA CYS A 59 -2.38 -5.71 -0.95
C CYS A 59 -3.66 -6.55 -1.04
N GLY A 60 -4.83 -5.90 -1.12
CA GLY A 60 -6.12 -6.59 -1.03
C GLY A 60 -6.49 -6.98 0.41
N PRO A 61 -7.69 -7.56 0.60
CA PRO A 61 -8.17 -7.92 1.93
C PRO A 61 -7.18 -8.88 2.60
N PRO A 62 -6.98 -8.76 3.93
CA PRO A 62 -6.15 -9.70 4.65
C PRO A 62 -6.69 -11.12 4.41
N PRO A 63 -5.82 -12.13 4.31
CA PRO A 63 -6.27 -13.51 4.20
C PRO A 63 -7.19 -13.79 5.39
N GLU A 64 -8.47 -14.03 5.10
CA GLU A 64 -9.41 -14.55 6.10
C GLU A 64 -8.71 -15.74 6.77
N GLU A 65 -8.74 -15.79 8.10
CA GLU A 65 -8.28 -16.97 8.84
C GLU A 65 -8.80 -18.20 8.11
N LEU A 66 -7.89 -19.02 7.56
CA LEU A 66 -8.19 -20.21 6.73
C LEU A 66 -8.92 -21.31 7.52
N THR A 67 -9.77 -20.95 8.49
CA THR A 67 -10.33 -21.82 9.52
C THR A 67 -11.76 -21.44 9.91
N LYS A 68 -12.64 -21.13 8.94
CA LYS A 68 -14.10 -21.26 9.14
C LYS A 68 -14.78 -21.82 7.88
N SER A 69 -14.53 -23.09 7.60
CA SER A 69 -15.42 -23.97 6.81
C SER A 69 -15.87 -25.13 7.68
#